data_AF-A0A067M8K4-F1
#
_entry.id   AF-A0A067M8K4-F1
#
_cell.length_a   1.000
_cell.length_b   1.000
_cell.length_c   1.000
_cell.angle_alpha   90.00
_cell.angle_beta   90.00
_cell.angle_gamma   90.00
#
_symmetry.space_group_name_H-M   'P 1'
#
loop_
_entity.id
_entity.type
_entity.pdbx_description
1 polymer ?
#
loop_
_entity_poly.entity_id
_entity_poly.type
_entity_poly.pdbx_seq_one_letter_code
_entity_poly.pdbx_strand_id
1 'polypeptide(L)'
;MKFLSAATLLSLSLLSVATPTPTYDAPLPARSVGRNGYYTVSGLGSRKRAITSCGGNVLDIAIGMLETDNLGTNYAYGDNKSSDSANFGIFKQNWGMLRQSVSRYKGKTANDWNTGAELNSNLCLDIQLRHESSNYYGESKWFAGHRNGQSGLNNPNTQDITNYRDAVYWIRDQLNKNSQYLTDDTRFWVDVPAI
;
A
#
# COMPACT_ATOMS: atom_id res chain seq x y z
N MET A 1 78.44 26.50 -14.86
CA MET A 1 78.16 26.61 -13.41
C MET A 1 76.94 27.48 -13.20
N LYS A 2 76.06 27.06 -12.26
CA LYS A 2 74.81 27.66 -11.76
C LYS A 2 73.52 26.98 -12.22
N PHE A 3 72.65 26.86 -11.22
CA PHE A 3 71.62 25.86 -10.92
C PHE A 3 70.20 26.36 -11.23
N LEU A 4 69.22 25.50 -10.89
CA LEU A 4 67.78 25.68 -10.61
C LEU A 4 66.85 25.10 -11.70
N SER A 5 65.76 24.40 -11.43
CA SER A 5 65.14 23.87 -10.20
C SER A 5 64.09 22.84 -10.64
N ALA A 6 64.01 21.68 -9.99
CA ALA A 6 62.89 20.75 -10.14
C ALA A 6 62.03 20.84 -8.87
N ALA A 7 60.77 21.27 -9.03
CA ALA A 7 59.78 21.30 -7.95
C ALA A 7 58.96 20.01 -7.99
N THR A 8 59.09 19.18 -6.97
CA THR A 8 58.30 17.96 -6.77
C THR A 8 57.03 18.31 -5.99
N LEU A 9 55.86 18.24 -6.63
CA LEU A 9 54.55 18.33 -5.97
C LEU A 9 54.19 16.97 -5.39
N LEU A 10 54.12 16.88 -4.05
CA LEU A 10 53.63 15.71 -3.33
C LEU A 10 52.10 15.83 -3.21
N SER A 11 51.34 15.00 -3.93
CA SER A 11 49.88 14.92 -3.81
C SER A 11 49.50 14.07 -2.59
N LEU A 12 48.90 14.69 -1.58
CA LEU A 12 48.36 14.01 -0.40
C LEU A 12 46.92 13.57 -0.70
N SER A 13 46.69 12.26 -0.83
CA SER A 13 45.37 11.67 -0.97
C SER A 13 44.67 11.58 0.40
N LEU A 14 43.61 12.35 0.58
CA LEU A 14 42.73 12.26 1.76
C LEU A 14 41.82 11.02 1.63
N LEU A 15 42.03 10.02 2.48
CA LEU A 15 41.03 8.97 2.71
C LEU A 15 39.85 9.57 3.48
N SER A 16 38.68 9.64 2.84
CA SER A 16 37.42 9.94 3.50
C SER A 16 36.91 8.68 4.19
N VAL A 17 36.93 8.68 5.53
CA VAL A 17 36.36 7.61 6.35
C VAL A 17 34.86 7.86 6.40
N ALA A 18 34.08 7.10 5.65
CA ALA A 18 32.62 7.14 5.75
C ALA A 18 32.21 6.62 7.14
N THR A 19 31.56 7.46 7.94
CA THR A 19 30.99 7.04 9.21
C THR A 19 29.72 6.22 8.94
N PRO A 20 29.52 5.08 9.62
CA PRO A 20 28.26 4.36 9.52
C PRO A 20 27.14 5.24 10.06
N THR A 21 26.14 5.49 9.23
CA THR A 21 24.87 6.11 9.66
C THR A 21 24.20 5.19 10.68
N PRO A 22 23.83 5.68 11.88
CA PRO A 22 23.07 4.88 12.83
C PRO A 22 21.67 4.61 12.24
N THR A 23 21.39 3.34 11.92
CA THR A 23 20.03 2.88 11.68
C THR A 23 19.30 2.84 13.01
N TYR A 24 18.58 3.92 13.33
CA TYR A 24 17.62 3.93 14.42
C TYR A 24 16.38 3.13 14.01
N ASP A 25 16.38 1.82 14.25
CA ASP A 25 15.16 1.02 14.40
C ASP A 25 14.55 1.30 15.78
N ALA A 26 14.16 2.56 16.01
CA ALA A 26 13.28 2.86 17.14
C ALA A 26 11.94 2.17 16.85
N PRO A 27 11.38 1.35 17.77
CA PRO A 27 10.04 0.83 17.61
C PRO A 27 9.09 2.01 17.41
N LEU A 28 8.39 2.04 16.28
CA LEU A 28 7.34 3.04 16.06
C LEU A 28 6.37 2.96 17.24
N PRO A 29 5.98 4.10 17.85
CA PRO A 29 5.02 4.09 18.94
C PRO A 29 3.75 3.35 18.51
N ALA A 30 3.17 2.58 19.44
CA ALA A 30 1.94 1.83 19.15
C ALA A 30 0.85 2.78 18.67
N ARG A 31 0.32 2.55 17.45
CA ARG A 31 -0.78 3.34 16.91
C ARG A 31 -2.05 3.07 17.72
N SER A 32 -2.62 4.11 18.33
CA SER A 32 -3.92 4.02 19.01
C SER A 32 -5.02 4.03 17.95
N VAL A 33 -5.46 2.83 17.55
CA VAL A 33 -6.58 2.63 16.62
C VAL A 33 -7.87 2.33 17.38
N GLY A 34 -9.03 2.37 16.71
CA GLY A 34 -10.33 2.04 17.29
C GLY A 34 -10.44 0.60 17.78
N ARG A 35 -11.67 0.09 17.97
CA ARG A 35 -11.87 -1.33 18.33
C ARG A 35 -11.14 -2.23 17.33
N ASN A 36 -10.42 -3.21 17.84
CA ASN A 36 -9.58 -4.08 17.04
C ASN A 36 -9.50 -5.47 17.67
N GLY A 37 -9.00 -6.43 16.91
CA GLY A 37 -8.82 -7.79 17.39
C GLY A 37 -8.36 -8.73 16.29
N TYR A 38 -8.55 -10.03 16.54
CA TYR A 38 -8.28 -11.07 15.58
C TYR A 38 -9.28 -12.23 15.71
N TYR A 39 -9.45 -12.99 14.64
CA TYR A 39 -10.18 -14.26 14.61
C TYR A 39 -9.71 -15.11 13.42
N THR A 40 -10.12 -16.37 13.36
CA THR A 40 -9.73 -17.29 12.29
C THR A 40 -10.74 -17.26 11.14
N VAL A 41 -10.24 -17.18 9.91
CA VAL A 41 -11.02 -17.30 8.67
C VAL A 41 -10.46 -18.45 7.85
N SER A 42 -11.23 -19.54 7.74
CA SER A 42 -10.80 -20.77 7.06
C SER A 42 -10.32 -20.49 5.63
N GLY A 43 -9.11 -20.91 5.31
CA GLY A 43 -8.49 -20.77 3.98
C GLY A 43 -7.82 -19.42 3.71
N LEU A 44 -7.86 -18.47 4.65
CA LEU A 44 -7.25 -17.15 4.50
C LEU A 44 -5.73 -17.24 4.32
N GLY A 45 -5.06 -18.19 4.96
CA GLY A 45 -3.62 -18.43 4.81
C GLY A 45 -3.22 -18.80 3.38
N SER A 46 -4.02 -19.63 2.72
CA SER A 46 -3.84 -19.91 1.29
C SER A 46 -4.03 -18.66 0.45
N ARG A 47 -4.99 -17.80 0.80
CA ARG A 47 -5.23 -16.54 0.09
C ARG A 47 -4.09 -15.53 0.27
N LYS A 48 -3.53 -15.41 1.48
CA LYS A 48 -2.32 -14.59 1.75
C LYS A 48 -1.13 -15.05 0.89
N ARG A 49 -0.90 -16.37 0.78
CA ARG A 49 0.12 -16.93 -0.11
C ARG A 49 -0.13 -16.62 -1.59
N ALA A 50 -1.39 -16.65 -2.03
CA ALA A 50 -1.73 -16.28 -3.39
C ALA A 50 -1.38 -14.80 -3.67
N ILE A 51 -1.65 -13.90 -2.73
CA ILE A 51 -1.28 -12.47 -2.82
C ILE A 51 0.23 -12.31 -2.97
N THR A 52 1.03 -12.96 -2.11
CA THR A 52 2.50 -12.84 -2.20
C THR A 52 3.06 -13.49 -3.47
N SER A 53 2.45 -14.58 -3.95
CA SER A 53 2.85 -15.21 -5.23
C SER A 53 2.59 -14.30 -6.45
N CYS A 54 1.64 -13.38 -6.35
CA CYS A 54 1.34 -12.37 -7.37
C CYS A 54 2.16 -11.07 -7.21
N GLY A 55 3.17 -11.05 -6.32
CA GLY A 55 4.01 -9.87 -6.07
C GLY A 55 3.50 -8.94 -4.97
N GLY A 56 2.45 -9.34 -4.23
CA GLY A 56 1.97 -8.58 -3.08
C GLY A 56 2.93 -8.64 -1.89
N ASN A 57 2.95 -7.59 -1.08
CA ASN A 57 3.73 -7.47 0.14
C ASN A 57 2.80 -7.46 1.38
N VAL A 58 3.38 -7.32 2.58
CA VAL A 58 2.60 -7.33 3.83
C VAL A 58 1.62 -6.16 3.91
N LEU A 59 1.95 -5.00 3.34
CA LEU A 59 1.04 -3.85 3.28
C LEU A 59 -0.17 -4.14 2.37
N ASP A 60 0.02 -4.84 1.25
CA ASP A 60 -1.09 -5.28 0.39
C ASP A 60 -2.05 -6.20 1.16
N ILE A 61 -1.51 -7.19 1.87
CA ILE A 61 -2.32 -8.07 2.72
C ILE A 61 -3.08 -7.24 3.76
N ALA A 62 -2.43 -6.28 4.42
CA ALA A 62 -3.06 -5.45 5.43
C ALA A 62 -4.19 -4.56 4.88
N ILE A 63 -4.00 -3.96 3.70
CA ILE A 63 -5.04 -3.17 3.02
C ILE A 63 -6.23 -4.07 2.70
N GLY A 64 -6.02 -5.17 1.98
CA GLY A 64 -7.11 -6.06 1.61
C GLY A 64 -7.82 -6.69 2.82
N MET A 65 -7.07 -6.93 3.90
CA MET A 65 -7.59 -7.52 5.14
C MET A 65 -8.51 -6.55 5.88
N LEU A 66 -8.27 -5.25 5.78
CA LEU A 66 -9.21 -4.24 6.28
C LEU A 66 -10.49 -4.19 5.44
N GLU A 67 -10.39 -4.37 4.12
CA GLU A 67 -11.51 -4.24 3.19
C GLU A 67 -12.48 -5.42 3.19
N THR A 68 -11.97 -6.64 3.37
CA THR A 68 -12.79 -7.87 3.37
C THR A 68 -12.25 -8.93 4.33
N ASP A 69 -13.16 -9.76 4.83
CA ASP A 69 -12.81 -10.85 5.75
C ASP A 69 -11.97 -11.95 5.11
N ASN A 70 -12.23 -12.25 3.84
CA ASN A 70 -11.67 -13.38 3.12
C ASN A 70 -10.59 -12.98 2.09
N LEU A 71 -10.17 -11.72 2.03
CA LEU A 71 -9.29 -11.18 0.97
C LEU A 71 -9.85 -11.49 -0.44
N GLY A 72 -11.16 -11.40 -0.59
CA GLY A 72 -11.92 -11.79 -1.77
C GLY A 72 -12.65 -10.62 -2.44
N THR A 73 -13.40 -10.95 -3.49
CA THR A 73 -14.10 -9.98 -4.36
C THR A 73 -15.59 -10.29 -4.50
N ASN A 74 -16.13 -11.13 -3.61
CA ASN A 74 -17.53 -11.56 -3.60
C ASN A 74 -18.46 -10.60 -2.83
N TYR A 75 -18.03 -9.36 -2.61
CA TYR A 75 -18.89 -8.29 -2.12
C TYR A 75 -19.84 -7.80 -3.24
N ALA A 76 -20.86 -7.00 -2.89
CA ALA A 76 -21.81 -6.49 -3.88
C ALA A 76 -21.08 -5.77 -5.02
N TYR A 77 -21.53 -5.96 -6.26
CA TYR A 77 -20.82 -5.43 -7.43
C TYR A 77 -20.56 -3.91 -7.31
N GLY A 78 -19.32 -3.50 -7.55
CA GLY A 78 -18.89 -2.11 -7.38
C GLY A 78 -18.99 -1.58 -5.95
N ASP A 79 -19.17 -2.45 -4.94
CA ASP A 79 -19.51 -2.10 -3.56
C ASP A 79 -20.79 -1.24 -3.47
N ASN A 80 -21.78 -1.55 -4.32
CA ASN A 80 -23.01 -0.76 -4.54
C ASN A 80 -22.77 0.68 -5.02
N LYS A 81 -21.58 0.98 -5.56
CA LYS A 81 -21.20 2.27 -6.13
C LYS A 81 -21.04 2.14 -7.65
N SER A 82 -21.08 3.28 -8.34
CA SER A 82 -20.91 3.38 -9.79
C SER A 82 -19.96 4.53 -10.15
N SER A 83 -19.59 4.62 -11.43
CA SER A 83 -18.69 5.67 -11.94
C SER A 83 -17.36 5.69 -11.18
N ASP A 84 -16.79 6.86 -10.89
CA ASP A 84 -15.49 7.00 -10.19
C ASP A 84 -15.47 6.40 -8.78
N SER A 85 -16.64 6.18 -8.16
CA SER A 85 -16.74 5.60 -6.82
C SER A 85 -16.82 4.08 -6.82
N ALA A 86 -17.04 3.42 -7.97
CA ALA A 86 -17.15 1.97 -8.04
C ALA A 86 -15.87 1.28 -7.58
N ASN A 87 -15.99 0.25 -6.71
CA ASN A 87 -14.86 -0.43 -6.10
C ASN A 87 -14.59 -1.83 -6.70
N PHE A 88 -13.33 -2.13 -7.01
CA PHE A 88 -12.89 -3.38 -7.63
C PHE A 88 -11.67 -4.01 -6.93
N GLY A 89 -11.53 -5.33 -7.09
CA GLY A 89 -10.40 -6.08 -6.55
C GLY A 89 -10.46 -6.27 -5.03
N ILE A 90 -9.47 -6.98 -4.48
CA ILE A 90 -9.42 -7.30 -3.04
C ILE A 90 -9.19 -6.07 -2.17
N PHE A 91 -8.68 -4.99 -2.77
CA PHE A 91 -8.43 -3.72 -2.08
C PHE A 91 -9.62 -2.76 -2.19
N LYS A 92 -10.69 -3.11 -2.89
CA LYS A 92 -11.80 -2.18 -3.21
C LYS A 92 -11.30 -0.88 -3.85
N GLN A 93 -10.36 -0.95 -4.79
CA GLN A 93 -9.82 0.22 -5.48
C GLN A 93 -10.95 0.97 -6.22
N ASN A 94 -11.10 2.28 -5.97
CA ASN A 94 -12.12 3.05 -6.68
C ASN A 94 -11.69 3.36 -8.13
N TRP A 95 -12.67 3.40 -9.03
CA TRP A 95 -12.43 3.64 -10.46
C TRP A 95 -11.75 4.98 -10.75
N GLY A 96 -12.09 6.02 -9.99
CA GLY A 96 -11.51 7.35 -10.14
C GLY A 96 -10.00 7.36 -9.94
N MET A 97 -9.51 6.63 -8.93
CA MET A 97 -8.08 6.39 -8.74
C MET A 97 -7.50 5.61 -9.91
N LEU A 98 -8.07 4.44 -10.22
CA LEU A 98 -7.59 3.54 -11.26
C LEU A 98 -7.41 4.25 -12.60
N ARG A 99 -8.44 4.90 -13.14
CA ARG A 99 -8.38 5.53 -14.48
C ARG A 99 -7.43 6.72 -14.58
N GLN A 100 -7.07 7.32 -13.44
CA GLN A 100 -6.19 8.49 -13.38
C GLN A 100 -4.72 8.12 -13.18
N SER A 101 -4.42 7.00 -12.53
CA SER A 101 -3.06 6.67 -12.08
C SER A 101 -2.44 5.45 -12.74
N VAL A 102 -3.21 4.63 -13.46
CA VAL A 102 -2.66 3.41 -14.08
C VAL A 102 -2.73 3.46 -15.61
N SER A 103 -1.64 3.06 -16.24
CA SER A 103 -1.43 3.06 -17.69
C SER A 103 -2.49 2.25 -18.43
N ARG A 104 -2.91 1.11 -17.87
CA ARG A 104 -3.94 0.22 -18.45
C ARG A 104 -5.27 0.93 -18.74
N TYR A 105 -5.61 1.95 -17.96
CA TYR A 105 -6.88 2.67 -18.06
C TYR A 105 -6.73 4.11 -18.53
N LYS A 106 -5.55 4.48 -19.03
CA LYS A 106 -5.28 5.83 -19.53
C LYS A 106 -6.30 6.22 -20.62
N GLY A 107 -6.93 7.37 -20.45
CA GLY A 107 -7.92 7.91 -21.38
C GLY A 107 -9.35 7.40 -21.18
N LYS A 108 -9.59 6.47 -20.25
CA LYS A 108 -10.94 6.05 -19.89
C LYS A 108 -11.66 7.11 -19.04
N THR A 109 -12.97 7.13 -19.17
CA THR A 109 -13.87 8.08 -18.50
C THR A 109 -14.53 7.44 -17.28
N ALA A 110 -15.26 8.25 -16.50
CA ALA A 110 -16.07 7.74 -15.38
C ALA A 110 -17.13 6.73 -15.84
N ASN A 111 -17.67 6.85 -17.07
CA ASN A 111 -18.67 5.92 -17.60
C ASN A 111 -18.10 4.54 -17.95
N ASP A 112 -16.78 4.43 -18.13
CA ASP A 112 -16.10 3.18 -18.46
C ASP A 112 -15.83 2.29 -17.22
N TRP A 113 -16.40 2.64 -16.07
CA TRP A 113 -16.10 2.03 -14.76
C TRP A 113 -16.24 0.51 -14.72
N ASN A 114 -17.16 -0.07 -15.50
CA ASN A 114 -17.31 -1.51 -15.63
C ASN A 114 -16.05 -2.22 -16.15
N THR A 115 -15.12 -1.51 -16.80
CA THR A 115 -13.81 -2.07 -17.19
C THR A 115 -13.06 -2.59 -15.95
N GLY A 116 -13.16 -1.91 -14.81
CA GLY A 116 -12.45 -2.28 -13.58
C GLY A 116 -12.84 -3.66 -13.03
N ALA A 117 -13.96 -4.24 -13.47
CA ALA A 117 -14.41 -5.57 -13.03
C ALA A 117 -13.41 -6.69 -13.35
N GLU A 118 -12.47 -6.50 -14.30
CA GLU A 118 -11.42 -7.47 -14.57
C GLU A 118 -10.52 -7.75 -13.34
N LEU A 119 -10.41 -6.80 -12.41
CA LEU A 119 -9.64 -6.98 -11.17
C LEU A 119 -10.31 -7.96 -10.21
N ASN A 120 -11.62 -8.18 -10.34
CA ASN A 120 -12.35 -9.11 -9.48
C ASN A 120 -11.96 -10.57 -9.73
N SER A 121 -11.45 -10.89 -10.92
CA SER A 121 -11.04 -12.25 -11.33
C SER A 121 -9.54 -12.38 -11.61
N ASN A 122 -8.77 -11.29 -11.61
CA ASN A 122 -7.34 -11.29 -11.87
C ASN A 122 -6.54 -10.67 -10.72
N LEU A 123 -6.17 -11.52 -9.74
CA LEU A 123 -5.46 -11.10 -8.52
C LEU A 123 -4.11 -10.43 -8.82
N CYS A 124 -3.32 -10.98 -9.74
CA CYS A 124 -2.00 -10.44 -10.04
C CYS A 124 -2.11 -9.07 -10.70
N LEU A 125 -3.09 -8.88 -11.59
CA LEU A 125 -3.37 -7.56 -12.16
C LEU A 125 -3.85 -6.57 -11.10
N ASP A 126 -4.73 -6.97 -10.20
CA ASP A 126 -5.22 -6.13 -9.10
C ASP A 126 -4.07 -5.58 -8.24
N ILE A 127 -3.15 -6.47 -7.82
CA ILE A 127 -1.94 -6.10 -7.07
C ILE A 127 -1.06 -5.14 -7.88
N GLN A 128 -0.79 -5.47 -9.14
CA GLN A 128 0.03 -4.63 -10.03
C GLN A 128 -0.55 -3.22 -10.15
N LEU A 129 -1.86 -3.09 -10.39
CA LEU A 129 -2.49 -1.79 -10.56
C LEU A 129 -2.55 -0.99 -9.25
N ARG A 130 -2.68 -1.65 -8.08
CA ARG A 130 -2.56 -0.98 -6.78
C ARG A 130 -1.16 -0.40 -6.59
N HIS A 131 -0.12 -1.16 -6.96
CA HIS A 131 1.28 -0.72 -6.90
C HIS A 131 1.52 0.47 -7.83
N GLU A 132 1.07 0.39 -9.08
CA GLU A 132 1.18 1.47 -10.07
C GLU A 132 0.46 2.74 -9.59
N SER A 133 -0.77 2.60 -9.09
CA SER A 133 -1.56 3.71 -8.54
C SER A 133 -0.87 4.38 -7.35
N SER A 134 -0.32 3.59 -6.44
CA SER A 134 0.41 4.07 -5.27
C SER A 134 1.71 4.77 -5.65
N ASN A 135 2.43 4.28 -6.66
CA ASN A 135 3.64 4.92 -7.17
C ASN A 135 3.34 6.26 -7.84
N TYR A 136 2.22 6.36 -8.56
CA TYR A 136 1.80 7.62 -9.21
C TYR A 136 1.48 8.72 -8.20
N TYR A 137 0.72 8.41 -7.13
CA TYR A 137 0.31 9.41 -6.15
C TYR A 137 1.32 9.61 -5.01
N GLY A 138 2.16 8.61 -4.74
CA GLY A 138 2.86 8.46 -3.45
C GLY A 138 1.93 7.93 -2.37
N GLU A 139 2.45 7.08 -1.47
CA GLU A 139 1.64 6.28 -0.53
C GLU A 139 0.66 7.11 0.32
N SER A 140 1.10 8.24 0.88
CA SER A 140 0.22 9.08 1.72
C SER A 140 -0.96 9.66 0.93
N LYS A 141 -0.73 10.11 -0.31
CA LYS A 141 -1.80 10.67 -1.16
C LYS A 141 -2.64 9.57 -1.79
N TRP A 142 -2.06 8.39 -2.02
CA TRP A 142 -2.80 7.19 -2.41
C TRP A 142 -3.80 6.79 -1.34
N PHE A 143 -3.42 6.74 -0.05
CA PHE A 143 -4.36 6.45 1.04
C PHE A 143 -5.54 7.44 1.06
N ALA A 144 -5.26 8.73 0.84
CA ALA A 144 -6.29 9.75 0.79
C ALA A 144 -7.29 9.53 -0.36
N GLY A 145 -6.78 9.29 -1.57
CA GLY A 145 -7.60 9.04 -2.74
C GLY A 145 -8.28 7.67 -2.75
N HIS A 146 -7.65 6.66 -2.16
CA HIS A 146 -8.23 5.34 -1.95
C HIS A 146 -9.42 5.43 -1.00
N ARG A 147 -9.23 6.12 0.13
CA ARG A 147 -10.27 6.29 1.14
C ARG A 147 -11.42 7.17 0.65
N ASN A 148 -11.15 8.34 0.08
CA ASN A 148 -12.20 9.34 -0.18
C ASN A 148 -12.14 9.97 -1.58
N GLY A 149 -11.65 9.22 -2.57
CA GLY A 149 -11.63 9.62 -3.99
C GLY A 149 -10.97 10.99 -4.23
N GLN A 150 -11.52 11.74 -5.19
CA GLN A 150 -11.01 13.06 -5.55
C GLN A 150 -11.02 14.05 -4.36
N SER A 151 -12.03 13.97 -3.49
CA SER A 151 -12.13 14.82 -2.30
C SER A 151 -10.99 14.55 -1.32
N GLY A 152 -10.61 13.28 -1.13
CA GLY A 152 -9.44 12.90 -0.36
C GLY A 152 -8.14 13.38 -0.98
N LEU A 153 -7.99 13.29 -2.31
CA LEU A 153 -6.81 13.82 -3.01
C LEU A 153 -6.64 15.34 -2.81
N ASN A 154 -7.75 16.07 -2.71
CA ASN A 154 -7.76 17.52 -2.47
C ASN A 154 -7.51 17.88 -0.99
N ASN A 155 -7.89 17.00 -0.05
CA ASN A 155 -7.68 17.20 1.37
C ASN A 155 -7.16 15.91 2.03
N PRO A 156 -5.85 15.60 1.90
CA PRO A 156 -5.32 14.27 2.24
C PRO A 156 -5.11 14.03 3.75
N ASN A 157 -5.25 15.06 4.57
CA ASN A 157 -4.90 15.01 6.00
C ASN A 157 -6.13 15.07 6.91
N THR A 158 -7.30 14.62 6.44
CA THR A 158 -8.47 14.51 7.32
C THR A 158 -8.25 13.43 8.39
N GLN A 159 -8.98 13.56 9.49
CA GLN A 159 -8.95 12.56 10.56
C GLN A 159 -9.41 11.18 10.06
N ASP A 160 -10.41 11.14 9.18
CA ASP A 160 -10.91 9.89 8.59
C ASP A 160 -9.82 9.15 7.77
N ILE A 161 -9.10 9.88 6.92
CA ILE A 161 -7.97 9.32 6.14
C ILE A 161 -6.85 8.85 7.06
N THR A 162 -6.56 9.62 8.11
CA THR A 162 -5.56 9.26 9.10
C THR A 162 -5.95 7.98 9.84
N ASN A 163 -7.19 7.87 10.29
CA ASN A 163 -7.71 6.68 10.98
C ASN A 163 -7.65 5.43 10.09
N TYR A 164 -8.06 5.55 8.82
CA TYR A 164 -7.97 4.44 7.86
C TYR A 164 -6.52 4.00 7.64
N ARG A 165 -5.61 4.95 7.40
CA ARG A 165 -4.18 4.66 7.22
C ARG A 165 -3.57 4.01 8.46
N ASP A 166 -3.88 4.52 9.64
CA ASP A 166 -3.37 3.99 10.90
C ASP A 166 -3.90 2.59 11.19
N ALA A 167 -5.16 2.30 10.85
CA ALA A 167 -5.74 0.96 10.93
C ALA A 167 -5.02 -0.04 10.03
N VAL A 168 -4.75 0.32 8.77
CA VAL A 168 -3.98 -0.52 7.84
C VAL A 168 -2.59 -0.80 8.39
N TYR A 169 -1.87 0.22 8.87
CA TYR A 169 -0.54 0.00 9.43
C TYR A 169 -0.57 -0.80 10.73
N TRP A 170 -1.60 -0.65 11.57
CA TRP A 170 -1.75 -1.49 12.76
C TRP A 170 -1.89 -2.97 12.37
N ILE A 171 -2.70 -3.29 11.34
CA ILE A 171 -2.83 -4.65 10.81
C ILE A 171 -1.50 -5.16 10.26
N ARG A 172 -0.81 -4.35 9.46
CA ARG A 172 0.53 -4.66 8.93
C ARG A 172 1.50 -4.99 10.07
N ASP A 173 1.49 -4.19 11.13
CA ASP A 173 2.36 -4.38 12.28
C ASP A 173 2.02 -5.66 13.04
N GLN A 174 0.74 -6.08 13.10
CA GLN A 174 0.38 -7.39 13.65
C GLN A 174 0.91 -8.54 12.79
N LEU A 175 0.75 -8.45 11.47
CA LEU A 175 1.25 -9.45 10.52
C LEU A 175 2.78 -9.60 10.61
N ASN A 176 3.50 -8.52 10.86
CA ASN A 176 4.96 -8.52 10.98
C ASN A 176 5.48 -9.06 12.34
N LYS A 177 4.63 -9.20 13.37
CA LYS A 177 5.07 -9.73 14.67
C LYS A 177 5.50 -11.20 14.62
N ASN A 178 4.94 -11.98 13.69
CA ASN A 178 5.28 -13.38 13.52
C ASN A 178 5.00 -13.81 12.08
N SER A 179 6.01 -14.38 11.41
CA SER A 179 5.89 -14.84 10.02
C SER A 179 4.79 -15.86 9.79
N GLN A 180 4.36 -16.60 10.83
CA GLN A 180 3.21 -17.51 10.75
C GLN A 180 1.94 -16.78 10.29
N TYR A 181 1.75 -15.52 10.68
CA TYR A 181 0.56 -14.73 10.34
C TYR A 181 0.46 -14.39 8.85
N LEU A 182 1.53 -14.57 8.08
CA LEU A 182 1.51 -14.43 6.62
C LEU A 182 1.01 -15.69 5.91
N THR A 183 0.85 -16.80 6.64
CA THR A 183 0.53 -18.12 6.06
C THR A 183 -0.59 -18.86 6.77
N ASP A 184 -0.97 -18.43 7.97
CA ASP A 184 -2.10 -18.97 8.72
C ASP A 184 -3.43 -18.30 8.37
N ASP A 185 -4.49 -18.77 9.01
CA ASP A 185 -5.85 -18.31 8.81
C ASP A 185 -6.25 -17.14 9.74
N THR A 186 -5.30 -16.52 10.44
CA THR A 186 -5.59 -15.41 11.36
C THR A 186 -5.89 -14.13 10.59
N ARG A 187 -7.08 -13.56 10.79
CA ARG A 187 -7.42 -12.21 10.35
C ARG A 187 -7.24 -11.25 11.53
N PHE A 188 -6.52 -10.15 11.30
CA PHE A 188 -6.53 -8.98 12.18
C PHE A 188 -7.52 -7.94 11.63
N TRP A 189 -8.22 -7.23 12.50
CA TRP A 189 -9.23 -6.27 12.09
C TRP A 189 -9.19 -5.02 12.97
N VAL A 190 -9.67 -3.92 12.39
CA VAL A 190 -9.92 -2.65 13.07
C VAL A 190 -11.29 -2.14 12.59
N ASP A 191 -12.11 -1.66 13.51
CA ASP A 191 -13.40 -1.02 13.22
C ASP A 191 -13.16 0.37 12.63
N VAL A 192 -13.31 0.48 11.32
CA VAL A 192 -13.27 1.73 10.57
C VAL A 192 -14.63 1.91 9.89
N PRO A 193 -15.39 2.96 10.21
CA PRO A 193 -16.69 3.19 9.58
C PRO A 193 -16.61 3.22 8.05
N ALA A 194 -17.59 2.63 7.38
CA ALA A 194 -17.71 2.72 5.93
C ALA A 194 -18.10 4.14 5.49
N ILE A 195 -17.75 4.50 4.24
CA ILE A 195 -18.18 5.74 3.57
C ILE A 195 -18.77 5.46 2.19
#